data_AF-A0A172Y5L9-F1
#
_entry.id   AF-A0A172Y5L9-F1
#
_cell.length_a   1.000
_cell.length_b   1.000
_cell.length_c   1.000
_cell.angle_alpha   90.00
_cell.angle_beta   90.00
_cell.angle_gamma   90.00
#
_symmetry.space_group_name_H-M   'P 1'
#
loop_
_entity.id
_entity.type
_entity.pdbx_description
1 polymer ?
#
loop_
_entity_poly.entity_id
_entity_poly.type
_entity_poly.pdbx_seq_one_letter_code
_entity_poly.pdbx_strand_id
1 'polypeptide(L)'
;MALSKDNRTVLIVGAGLAVVGAVAAALVFSGGKDAPSEPPPASKGGLTIDVAEAPTLEPTRELRCFVDGQFVGLATLADCAQRNGVATSALDVGLDASGSLVAAPTASFAPPPELPSTPAVEIAPAGQPGAVEDTRAAPSTSGTACLRHTGSEWRQVSGNMSLAACVQALYSGTCVAPGEARYGRWGDTTLRLVPRRVEQSTDNNRFRTLAQQDRQCQFPEL
;
A
#
# COMPACT_ATOMS: atom_id res chain seq x y z
N MET A 1 -19.64 46.70 78.28
CA MET A 1 -20.39 45.96 77.24
C MET A 1 -20.14 44.47 77.45
N ALA A 2 -20.98 43.80 78.22
CA ALA A 2 -20.82 42.39 78.57
C ALA A 2 -21.55 41.53 77.52
N LEU A 3 -20.77 40.90 76.64
CA LEU A 3 -21.28 39.97 75.63
C LEU A 3 -21.68 38.68 76.37
N SER A 4 -22.99 38.40 76.44
CA SER A 4 -23.54 37.27 77.20
C SER A 4 -22.78 35.98 76.85
N LYS A 5 -22.28 35.29 77.88
CA LYS A 5 -21.44 34.08 77.79
C LYS A 5 -22.01 33.07 76.78
N ASP A 6 -23.34 32.97 76.71
CA ASP A 6 -24.05 32.05 75.82
C ASP A 6 -23.88 32.38 74.33
N ASN A 7 -23.87 33.67 73.96
CA ASN A 7 -23.72 34.07 72.56
C ASN A 7 -22.27 33.86 72.06
N ARG A 8 -21.29 34.03 72.96
CA ARG A 8 -19.89 33.68 72.67
C ARG A 8 -19.70 32.18 72.51
N THR A 9 -20.39 31.36 73.31
CA THR A 9 -20.36 29.90 73.18
C THR A 9 -21.00 29.44 71.87
N VAL A 10 -22.15 30.00 71.48
CA VAL A 10 -22.81 29.68 70.19
C VAL A 10 -21.93 30.05 69.00
N LEU A 11 -21.27 31.22 69.05
CA LEU A 11 -20.36 31.64 67.98
C LEU A 11 -19.11 30.74 67.89
N ILE A 12 -18.53 30.31 69.02
CA ILE A 12 -17.36 29.43 69.03
C ILE A 12 -17.73 28.02 68.52
N VAL A 13 -18.87 27.48 68.95
CA VAL A 13 -19.34 26.16 68.51
C VAL A 13 -19.73 26.19 67.03
N GLY A 14 -20.43 27.24 66.58
CA GLY A 14 -20.80 27.40 65.17
C GLY A 14 -19.59 27.56 64.25
N ALA A 15 -18.59 28.35 64.65
CA ALA A 15 -17.35 28.51 63.89
C ALA A 15 -16.56 27.20 63.79
N GLY A 16 -16.49 26.42 64.88
CA GLY A 16 -15.84 25.10 64.88
C GLY A 16 -16.49 24.13 63.90
N LEU A 17 -17.82 24.06 63.89
CA LEU A 17 -18.59 23.19 62.99
C LEU A 17 -18.39 23.57 61.51
N ALA A 18 -18.34 24.87 61.20
CA ALA A 18 -18.11 25.34 59.83
C ALA A 18 -16.72 24.95 59.29
N VAL A 19 -15.68 25.06 60.13
CA VAL A 19 -14.30 24.68 59.74
C VAL A 19 -14.20 23.18 59.50
N VAL A 20 -14.79 22.36 60.38
CA VAL A 20 -14.79 20.89 60.19
C VAL A 20 -15.55 20.49 58.92
N GLY A 21 -16.68 21.14 58.62
CA GLY A 21 -17.42 20.92 57.38
C GLY A 21 -16.61 21.27 56.13
N ALA A 22 -15.89 22.39 56.14
CA ALA A 22 -15.05 22.81 55.03
C ALA A 22 -13.88 21.84 54.77
N VAL A 23 -13.23 21.35 55.83
CA VAL A 23 -12.14 20.36 55.71
C VAL A 23 -12.65 19.02 55.19
N ALA A 24 -13.80 18.56 55.66
CA ALA A 24 -14.42 17.33 55.15
C ALA A 24 -14.79 17.44 53.67
N ALA A 25 -15.39 18.57 53.26
CA ALA A 25 -15.69 18.83 51.84
C ALA A 25 -14.41 18.87 51.01
N ALA A 26 -13.37 19.57 51.48
CA ALA A 26 -12.08 19.61 50.78
C ALA A 26 -11.49 18.20 50.59
N LEU A 27 -11.50 17.34 51.61
CA LEU A 27 -11.00 15.96 51.47
C LEU A 27 -11.82 15.12 50.48
N VAL A 28 -13.15 15.30 50.43
CA VAL A 28 -14.00 14.57 49.48
C VAL A 28 -13.79 15.06 48.03
N PHE A 29 -13.66 16.37 47.82
CA PHE A 29 -13.50 16.94 46.48
C PHE A 29 -12.06 16.95 45.95
N SER A 30 -11.05 16.79 46.82
CA SER A 30 -9.63 16.73 46.43
C SER A 30 -9.17 15.30 46.06
N GLY A 31 -10.05 14.30 46.16
CA GLY A 31 -9.79 12.90 45.78
C GLY A 31 -9.79 12.61 44.28
N GLY A 32 -9.64 13.63 43.43
CA GLY A 32 -9.45 13.47 41.99
C GLY A 32 -8.10 12.82 41.72
N LYS A 33 -8.11 11.52 41.45
CA LYS A 33 -6.95 10.72 41.10
C LYS A 33 -6.19 11.38 39.94
N ASP A 34 -4.95 11.79 40.18
CA ASP A 34 -3.97 11.97 39.12
C ASP A 34 -3.76 10.60 38.46
N ALA A 35 -4.55 10.33 37.42
CA ALA A 35 -4.26 9.23 36.53
C ALA A 35 -2.91 9.55 35.85
N PRO A 36 -1.94 8.62 35.83
CA PRO A 36 -0.79 8.76 34.95
C PRO A 36 -1.32 9.04 33.54
N SER A 37 -0.82 10.08 32.89
CA SER A 37 -1.10 10.36 31.49
C SER A 37 -0.67 9.15 30.66
N GLU A 38 -1.57 8.21 30.47
CA GLU A 38 -1.41 7.13 29.52
C GLU A 38 -1.38 7.79 28.13
N PRO A 39 -0.28 7.65 27.36
CA PRO A 39 -0.20 8.23 26.04
C PRO A 39 -1.35 7.71 25.16
N PRO A 40 -1.88 8.55 24.24
CA PRO A 40 -3.07 8.22 23.47
C PRO A 40 -2.91 6.88 22.72
N PRO A 41 -4.00 6.12 22.51
CA PRO A 41 -3.97 4.73 22.02
C PRO A 41 -3.28 4.53 20.66
N ALA A 42 -3.01 5.61 19.90
CA ALA A 42 -2.19 5.57 18.69
C ALA A 42 -0.72 5.16 18.93
N SER A 43 -0.20 5.27 20.16
CA SER A 43 1.17 4.87 20.51
C SER A 43 1.33 3.40 20.90
N LYS A 44 0.23 2.63 21.04
CA LYS A 44 0.27 1.19 21.39
C LYS A 44 0.09 0.26 20.19
N GLY A 45 -0.06 0.79 18.97
CA GLY A 45 -0.37 0.02 17.75
C GLY A 45 0.53 0.31 16.56
N GLY A 46 1.79 0.69 16.79
CA GLY A 46 2.78 0.85 15.72
C GLY A 46 3.51 -0.46 15.44
N LEU A 47 3.57 -0.88 14.18
CA LEU A 47 4.49 -1.93 13.74
C LEU A 47 5.92 -1.45 14.01
N THR A 48 6.52 -1.92 15.10
CA THR A 48 7.93 -1.68 15.42
C THR A 48 8.76 -2.60 14.54
N ILE A 49 9.40 -2.02 13.51
CA ILE A 49 10.35 -2.75 12.68
C ILE A 49 11.68 -2.72 13.42
N ASP A 50 11.97 -3.80 14.14
CA ASP A 50 13.33 -4.07 14.61
C ASP A 50 14.19 -4.43 13.40
N VAL A 51 14.79 -3.42 12.77
CA VAL A 51 15.86 -3.63 11.80
C VAL A 51 17.11 -3.95 12.60
N ALA A 52 17.30 -5.23 12.90
CA ALA A 52 18.59 -5.73 13.35
C ALA A 52 19.59 -5.61 12.19
N GLU A 53 20.82 -5.19 12.50
CA GLU A 53 21.96 -5.22 11.57
C GLU A 53 22.06 -6.63 10.95
N ALA A 54 21.96 -6.72 9.62
CA ALA A 54 22.05 -8.01 8.94
C ALA A 54 23.48 -8.56 9.11
N PRO A 55 23.66 -9.83 9.54
CA PRO A 55 24.98 -10.42 9.56
C PRO A 55 25.53 -10.43 8.14
N THR A 56 26.80 -10.03 7.98
CA THR A 56 27.47 -10.04 6.68
C THR A 56 27.38 -11.45 6.09
N LEU A 57 26.79 -11.55 4.90
CA LEU A 57 26.65 -12.82 4.20
C LEU A 57 28.00 -13.16 3.57
N GLU A 58 28.72 -14.08 4.20
CA GLU A 58 29.98 -14.62 3.67
C GLU A 58 29.70 -15.46 2.40
N PRO A 59 30.17 -15.06 1.21
CA PRO A 59 29.79 -15.69 -0.06
C PRO A 59 30.21 -17.17 -0.18
N THR A 60 31.27 -17.55 0.54
CA THR A 60 31.85 -18.89 0.53
C THR A 60 31.26 -19.82 1.60
N ARG A 61 30.39 -19.31 2.48
CA ARG A 61 29.80 -20.11 3.54
C ARG A 61 28.73 -21.04 2.97
N GLU A 62 28.86 -22.32 3.29
CA GLU A 62 27.83 -23.31 2.93
C GLU A 62 26.60 -23.15 3.83
N LEU A 63 25.45 -23.04 3.18
CA LEU A 63 24.14 -22.82 3.79
C LEU A 63 23.21 -23.96 3.39
N ARG A 64 22.14 -24.16 4.16
CA ARG A 64 21.11 -25.15 3.82
C ARG A 64 20.34 -24.68 2.61
N CYS A 65 20.44 -25.40 1.50
CA CYS A 65 19.75 -25.07 0.27
C CYS A 65 18.37 -25.72 0.21
N PHE A 66 17.38 -24.91 -0.13
CA PHE A 66 16.01 -25.35 -0.35
C PHE A 66 15.61 -24.98 -1.77
N VAL A 67 15.07 -25.93 -2.53
CA VAL A 67 14.53 -25.72 -3.88
C VAL A 67 13.08 -26.17 -3.87
N ASP A 68 12.16 -25.31 -4.31
CA ASP A 68 10.70 -25.52 -4.22
C ASP A 68 10.22 -25.89 -2.79
N GLY A 69 10.91 -25.35 -1.78
CA GLY A 69 10.64 -25.62 -0.37
C GLY A 69 11.19 -26.96 0.17
N GLN A 70 11.90 -27.74 -0.65
CA GLN A 70 12.52 -29.01 -0.24
C GLN A 70 14.02 -28.84 0.02
N PHE A 71 14.54 -29.44 1.09
CA PHE A 71 15.97 -29.40 1.41
C PHE A 71 16.77 -30.31 0.47
N VAL A 72 17.72 -29.74 -0.27
CA VAL A 72 18.51 -30.47 -1.28
C VAL A 72 19.98 -30.67 -0.88
N GLY A 73 20.41 -30.10 0.25
CA GLY A 73 21.77 -30.23 0.77
C GLY A 73 22.37 -28.90 1.21
N LEU A 74 23.65 -28.93 1.55
CA LEU A 74 24.45 -27.71 1.79
C LEU A 74 25.01 -27.20 0.46
N ALA A 75 24.93 -25.89 0.24
CA ALA A 75 25.49 -25.23 -0.94
C ALA A 75 25.82 -23.77 -0.62
N THR A 76 26.67 -23.13 -1.44
CA THR A 76 26.89 -21.68 -1.34
C THR A 76 25.62 -20.90 -1.67
N LEU A 77 25.55 -19.63 -1.25
CA LEU A 77 24.40 -18.77 -1.57
C LEU A 77 24.16 -18.67 -3.08
N ALA A 78 25.23 -18.50 -3.86
CA ALA A 78 25.17 -18.40 -5.32
C ALA A 78 24.67 -19.70 -5.97
N ASP A 79 25.21 -20.86 -5.54
CA ASP A 79 24.80 -22.16 -6.09
C ASP A 79 23.36 -22.49 -5.75
N CYS A 80 22.91 -22.15 -4.53
CA CYS A 80 21.52 -22.37 -4.15
C CYS A 80 20.54 -21.45 -4.89
N ALA A 81 20.89 -20.18 -5.05
CA ALA A 81 20.11 -19.23 -5.83
C ALA A 81 19.98 -19.67 -7.30
N GLN A 82 21.07 -20.16 -7.91
CA GLN A 82 21.06 -20.73 -9.26
C GLN A 82 20.07 -21.89 -9.38
N ARG A 83 20.08 -22.83 -8.43
CA ARG A 83 19.17 -23.99 -8.42
C ARG A 83 17.70 -23.61 -8.22
N ASN A 84 17.45 -22.48 -7.55
CA ASN A 84 16.10 -21.91 -7.40
C ASN A 84 15.67 -21.07 -8.63
N GLY A 85 16.50 -20.96 -9.66
CA GLY A 85 16.22 -20.09 -10.81
C GLY A 85 16.29 -18.59 -10.49
N VAL A 86 16.86 -18.22 -9.33
CA VAL A 86 17.05 -16.82 -8.88
C VAL A 86 18.29 -16.19 -9.49
N ALA A 87 19.13 -16.98 -10.18
CA ALA A 87 20.28 -16.44 -10.88
C ALA A 87 19.86 -15.68 -12.14
N THR A 88 19.53 -14.42 -11.93
CA THR A 88 19.45 -13.40 -12.95
C THR A 88 20.88 -12.99 -13.29
N SER A 89 21.32 -13.23 -14.52
CA SER A 89 22.44 -12.48 -15.08
C SER A 89 22.19 -10.99 -14.85
N ALA A 90 22.93 -10.38 -13.93
CA ALA A 90 23.24 -8.96 -13.65
C ALA A 90 22.21 -7.83 -13.94
N LEU A 91 20.99 -8.12 -14.38
CA LEU A 91 20.06 -7.12 -14.92
C LEU A 91 18.78 -6.97 -14.10
N ASP A 92 18.43 -7.89 -13.21
CA ASP A 92 17.13 -7.83 -12.51
C ASP A 92 17.22 -7.33 -11.07
N VAL A 93 18.42 -7.32 -10.50
CA VAL A 93 18.75 -6.63 -9.26
C VAL A 93 20.15 -6.10 -9.46
N GLY A 94 20.35 -4.78 -9.48
CA GLY A 94 21.63 -4.13 -9.81
C GLY A 94 22.74 -4.39 -8.79
N LEU A 95 23.05 -5.64 -8.52
CA LEU A 95 24.09 -6.17 -7.66
C LEU A 95 25.07 -6.91 -8.57
N ASP A 96 26.31 -6.45 -8.61
CA ASP A 96 27.36 -7.16 -9.34
C ASP A 96 27.81 -8.43 -8.60
N ALA A 97 28.70 -9.22 -9.22
CA ALA A 97 29.24 -10.46 -8.63
C ALA A 97 30.00 -10.26 -7.31
N SER A 98 30.30 -8.99 -6.94
CA SER A 98 30.88 -8.59 -5.66
C SER A 98 29.84 -8.13 -4.62
N GLY A 99 28.55 -8.12 -4.96
CA GLY A 99 27.47 -7.69 -4.06
C GLY A 99 27.35 -6.17 -3.94
N SER A 100 27.90 -5.39 -4.88
CA SER A 100 27.80 -3.93 -4.88
C SER A 100 26.65 -3.44 -5.76
N LEU A 101 25.94 -2.40 -5.29
CA LEU A 101 24.85 -1.77 -6.01
C LEU A 101 25.38 -0.95 -7.20
N VAL A 102 25.23 -1.47 -8.41
CA VAL A 102 25.51 -0.73 -9.66
C VAL A 102 24.19 -0.12 -10.16
N ALA A 103 23.70 0.88 -9.43
CA ALA A 103 22.81 1.86 -10.03
C ALA A 103 23.69 2.91 -10.73
N ALA A 104 23.61 3.02 -12.06
CA ALA A 104 24.31 4.05 -12.80
C ALA A 104 23.92 5.45 -12.25
N PRO A 105 24.87 6.33 -11.84
CA PRO A 105 24.57 7.64 -11.28
C PRO A 105 24.23 8.68 -12.36
N THR A 106 23.49 8.29 -13.40
CA THR A 106 23.11 9.17 -14.52
C THR A 106 21.61 9.20 -14.74
N ALA A 107 20.86 9.43 -13.67
CA ALA A 107 19.55 10.04 -13.75
C ALA A 107 19.72 11.57 -13.68
N SER A 108 20.11 12.21 -14.81
CA SER A 108 19.73 13.58 -15.24
C SER A 108 20.73 14.16 -16.25
N PHE A 109 20.19 14.73 -17.35
CA PHE A 109 20.83 15.61 -18.36
C PHE A 109 21.57 15.00 -19.57
N ALA A 110 21.01 13.99 -20.23
CA ALA A 110 21.28 13.81 -21.66
C ALA A 110 20.08 14.36 -22.47
N PRO A 111 20.26 15.31 -23.40
CA PRO A 111 19.19 15.68 -24.33
C PRO A 111 18.80 14.47 -25.18
N PRO A 112 17.51 14.35 -25.57
CA PRO A 112 17.05 13.22 -26.37
C PRO A 112 17.82 13.15 -27.70
N PRO A 113 18.19 11.95 -28.18
CA PRO A 113 18.84 11.81 -29.48
C PRO A 113 17.90 12.28 -30.59
N GLU A 114 18.45 13.03 -31.55
CA GLU A 114 17.71 13.49 -32.73
C GLU A 114 17.25 12.32 -33.60
N LEU A 115 15.98 12.36 -33.95
CA LEU A 115 15.34 11.41 -34.87
C LEU A 115 16.01 11.49 -36.25
N PRO A 116 16.32 10.36 -36.90
CA PRO A 116 16.78 10.39 -38.29
C PRO A 116 15.67 10.90 -39.21
N SER A 117 16.02 11.86 -40.06
CA SER A 117 15.12 12.42 -41.09
C SER A 117 14.59 11.32 -42.00
N THR A 118 13.28 11.08 -41.95
CA THR A 118 12.57 10.31 -42.97
C THR A 118 12.71 11.01 -44.32
N PRO A 119 13.18 10.34 -45.40
CA PRO A 119 13.07 10.90 -46.73
C PRO A 119 11.59 11.07 -47.06
N ALA A 120 11.22 12.27 -47.51
CA ALA A 120 9.90 12.55 -48.05
C ALA A 120 9.65 11.59 -49.22
N VAL A 121 8.72 10.65 -49.02
CA VAL A 121 8.19 9.84 -50.10
C VAL A 121 7.31 10.74 -50.95
N GLU A 122 7.75 10.98 -52.17
CA GLU A 122 7.02 11.61 -53.26
C GLU A 122 5.66 10.91 -53.44
N ILE A 123 4.58 11.67 -53.30
CA ILE A 123 3.21 11.19 -53.51
C ILE A 123 2.98 11.12 -55.03
N ALA A 124 3.06 9.93 -55.61
CA ALA A 124 2.48 9.65 -56.92
C ALA A 124 0.98 9.29 -56.76
N PRO A 125 0.07 9.82 -57.60
CA PRO A 125 -1.37 9.61 -57.40
C PRO A 125 -1.88 8.29 -58.01
N ALA A 126 -2.77 7.66 -57.23
CA ALA A 126 -3.88 6.78 -57.58
C ALA A 126 -3.67 5.62 -58.59
N GLY A 127 -3.58 4.40 -58.03
CA GLY A 127 -3.92 3.14 -58.69
C GLY A 127 -4.61 2.21 -57.68
N GLN A 128 -5.72 1.60 -58.08
CA GLN A 128 -6.73 0.93 -57.26
C GLN A 128 -6.37 -0.55 -56.90
N PRO A 129 -7.22 -1.27 -56.15
CA PRO A 129 -6.90 -1.95 -54.89
C PRO A 129 -6.29 -3.35 -55.05
N GLY A 130 -5.19 -3.60 -54.34
CA GLY A 130 -4.65 -4.93 -54.09
C GLY A 130 -4.71 -5.21 -52.59
N ALA A 131 -5.53 -6.19 -52.21
CA ALA A 131 -5.65 -6.68 -50.85
C ALA A 131 -4.29 -7.12 -50.30
N VAL A 132 -3.84 -6.43 -49.26
CA VAL A 132 -2.99 -7.01 -48.21
C VAL A 132 -3.64 -6.59 -46.91
N GLU A 133 -4.52 -7.46 -46.42
CA GLU A 133 -4.83 -7.53 -44.99
C GLU A 133 -3.51 -7.76 -44.25
N ASP A 134 -2.87 -6.66 -43.82
CA ASP A 134 -2.02 -6.73 -42.65
C ASP A 134 -2.94 -6.73 -41.42
N THR A 135 -3.74 -7.79 -41.31
CA THR A 135 -4.33 -8.19 -40.05
C THR A 135 -3.18 -8.76 -39.24
N ARG A 136 -2.37 -7.89 -38.65
CA ARG A 136 -1.59 -8.26 -37.49
C ARG A 136 -2.60 -8.72 -36.45
N ALA A 137 -2.79 -10.03 -36.36
CA ALA A 137 -3.61 -10.63 -35.32
C ALA A 137 -3.04 -10.13 -33.99
N ALA A 138 -3.76 -9.20 -33.36
CA ALA A 138 -3.55 -8.89 -31.97
C ALA A 138 -3.59 -10.24 -31.22
N PRO A 139 -2.68 -10.49 -30.25
CA PRO A 139 -2.74 -11.72 -29.50
C PRO A 139 -4.15 -11.86 -28.94
N SER A 140 -4.85 -12.91 -29.38
CA SER A 140 -6.15 -13.30 -28.85
C SER A 140 -5.93 -13.73 -27.41
N THR A 141 -5.84 -12.74 -26.52
CA THR A 141 -5.76 -12.95 -25.10
C THR A 141 -7.07 -13.62 -24.75
N SER A 142 -7.02 -14.86 -24.25
CA SER A 142 -8.19 -15.49 -23.65
C SER A 142 -8.59 -14.61 -22.48
N GLY A 143 -9.55 -13.72 -22.72
CA GLY A 143 -9.99 -12.77 -21.73
C GLY A 143 -10.91 -13.46 -20.74
N THR A 144 -10.96 -12.90 -19.55
CA THR A 144 -11.71 -13.44 -18.43
C THR A 144 -12.95 -12.59 -18.19
N ALA A 145 -13.96 -13.15 -17.53
CA ALA A 145 -15.16 -12.41 -17.15
C ALA A 145 -14.80 -11.25 -16.22
N CYS A 146 -15.28 -10.05 -16.58
CA CYS A 146 -15.17 -8.84 -15.79
C CYS A 146 -16.53 -8.54 -15.14
N LEU A 147 -16.57 -8.41 -13.82
CA LEU A 147 -17.79 -8.15 -13.06
C LEU A 147 -17.64 -6.89 -12.20
N ARG A 148 -18.74 -6.14 -12.08
CA ARG A 148 -18.89 -4.98 -11.20
C ARG A 148 -19.74 -5.36 -10.00
N HIS A 149 -19.32 -4.96 -8.80
CA HIS A 149 -20.18 -5.05 -7.63
C HIS A 149 -21.10 -3.82 -7.54
N THR A 150 -22.42 -4.03 -7.52
CA THR A 150 -23.41 -2.96 -7.36
C THR A 150 -24.47 -3.36 -6.35
N GLY A 151 -24.63 -2.57 -5.29
CA GLY A 151 -25.51 -2.93 -4.18
C GLY A 151 -25.00 -4.18 -3.48
N SER A 152 -25.68 -5.31 -3.71
CA SER A 152 -25.36 -6.63 -3.14
C SER A 152 -25.06 -7.69 -4.21
N GLU A 153 -25.03 -7.30 -5.48
CA GLU A 153 -25.00 -8.20 -6.64
C GLU A 153 -23.76 -7.98 -7.49
N TRP A 154 -23.33 -9.06 -8.16
CA TRP A 154 -22.26 -9.02 -9.17
C TRP A 154 -22.88 -8.95 -10.57
N ARG A 155 -22.68 -7.83 -11.26
CA ARG A 155 -23.13 -7.64 -12.64
C ARG A 155 -21.97 -7.84 -13.61
N GLN A 156 -22.11 -8.74 -14.57
CA GLN A 156 -21.12 -8.92 -15.63
C GLN A 156 -21.07 -7.69 -16.54
N VAL A 157 -19.85 -7.19 -16.78
CA VAL A 157 -19.56 -6.09 -17.72
C VAL A 157 -19.15 -6.68 -19.07
N SER A 158 -18.31 -7.71 -19.05
CA SER A 158 -17.94 -8.48 -20.24
C SER A 158 -17.54 -9.91 -19.87
N GLY A 159 -17.64 -10.84 -20.81
CA GLY A 159 -17.27 -12.25 -20.61
C GLY A 159 -15.84 -12.58 -21.02
N ASN A 160 -15.18 -11.72 -21.79
CA ASN A 160 -13.87 -11.96 -22.37
C ASN A 160 -13.11 -10.63 -22.48
N MET A 161 -12.33 -10.30 -21.45
CA MET A 161 -11.50 -9.09 -21.46
C MET A 161 -10.20 -9.27 -20.67
N SER A 162 -9.16 -8.52 -21.02
CA SER A 162 -7.90 -8.49 -20.25
C SER A 162 -8.09 -7.79 -18.90
N LEU A 163 -7.16 -8.02 -17.97
CA LEU A 163 -7.18 -7.41 -16.64
C LEU A 163 -7.17 -5.87 -16.72
N ALA A 164 -6.26 -5.30 -17.51
CA ALA A 164 -6.14 -3.85 -17.69
C ALA A 164 -7.43 -3.24 -18.25
N ALA A 165 -8.03 -3.88 -19.27
CA ALA A 165 -9.28 -3.41 -19.84
C ALA A 165 -10.48 -3.56 -18.86
N CYS A 166 -10.45 -4.54 -17.95
CA CYS A 166 -11.42 -4.65 -16.84
C CYS A 166 -11.29 -3.50 -15.84
N VAL A 167 -10.06 -3.14 -15.45
CA VAL A 167 -9.83 -1.98 -14.58
C VAL A 167 -10.31 -0.69 -15.24
N GLN A 168 -9.97 -0.49 -16.52
CA GLN A 168 -10.42 0.67 -17.30
C GLN A 168 -11.96 0.74 -17.37
N ALA A 169 -12.64 -0.35 -17.73
CA ALA A 169 -14.10 -0.38 -17.85
C ALA A 169 -14.83 -0.21 -16.51
N LEU A 170 -14.22 -0.64 -15.40
CA LEU A 170 -14.83 -0.54 -14.08
C LEU A 170 -14.66 0.83 -13.45
N TYR A 171 -13.49 1.45 -13.60
CA TYR A 171 -13.04 2.52 -12.71
C TYR A 171 -12.57 3.80 -13.41
N SER A 172 -12.37 3.82 -14.73
CA SER A 172 -11.98 5.05 -15.43
C SER A 172 -13.00 6.17 -15.20
N GLY A 173 -12.50 7.39 -14.95
CA GLY A 173 -13.34 8.56 -14.67
C GLY A 173 -14.06 8.53 -13.31
N THR A 174 -13.85 7.51 -12.49
CA THR A 174 -14.48 7.39 -11.16
C THR A 174 -13.43 7.55 -10.06
N CYS A 175 -13.52 8.62 -9.28
CA CYS A 175 -12.74 8.78 -8.06
C CYS A 175 -13.56 8.32 -6.84
N VAL A 176 -12.87 7.82 -5.82
CA VAL A 176 -13.47 7.43 -4.53
C VAL A 176 -12.90 8.27 -3.39
N ALA A 177 -13.77 8.62 -2.44
CA ALA A 177 -13.39 9.38 -1.27
C ALA A 177 -12.63 8.51 -0.24
N PRO A 178 -11.84 9.11 0.68
CA PRO A 178 -11.27 8.38 1.79
C PRO A 178 -12.34 7.63 2.61
N GLY A 179 -12.09 6.35 2.89
CA GLY A 179 -13.04 5.48 3.59
C GLY A 179 -14.06 4.77 2.67
N GLU A 180 -14.15 5.15 1.40
CA GLU A 180 -14.95 4.45 0.41
C GLU A 180 -14.09 3.48 -0.43
N ALA A 181 -14.74 2.44 -0.95
CA ALA A 181 -14.15 1.55 -1.92
C ALA A 181 -15.20 1.08 -2.94
N ARG A 182 -14.78 0.90 -4.19
CA ARG A 182 -15.59 0.23 -5.23
C ARG A 182 -14.95 -1.11 -5.55
N TYR A 183 -15.79 -2.11 -5.79
CA TYR A 183 -15.35 -3.49 -5.98
C TYR A 183 -15.72 -4.01 -7.36
N GLY A 184 -14.86 -4.89 -7.85
CA GLY A 184 -14.92 -5.52 -9.15
C GLY A 184 -14.27 -6.90 -9.07
N ARG A 185 -14.47 -7.72 -10.11
CA ARG A 185 -13.82 -9.01 -10.25
C ARG A 185 -13.36 -9.21 -11.68
N TRP A 186 -12.19 -9.79 -11.81
CA TRP A 186 -11.66 -10.30 -13.06
C TRP A 186 -11.35 -11.79 -12.85
N GLY A 187 -12.27 -12.64 -13.30
CA GLY A 187 -12.30 -14.06 -12.92
C GLY A 187 -12.34 -14.23 -11.40
N ASP A 188 -11.34 -14.94 -10.88
CA ASP A 188 -11.19 -15.18 -9.44
C ASP A 188 -10.48 -14.03 -8.70
N THR A 189 -9.92 -13.05 -9.43
CA THR A 189 -9.22 -11.91 -8.83
C THR A 189 -10.20 -10.81 -8.46
N THR A 190 -10.24 -10.46 -7.17
CA THR A 190 -10.99 -9.30 -6.70
C THR A 190 -10.19 -8.03 -6.94
N LEU A 191 -10.86 -7.04 -7.53
CA LEU A 191 -10.34 -5.69 -7.76
C LEU A 191 -11.04 -4.73 -6.80
N ARG A 192 -10.26 -3.85 -6.18
CA ARG A 192 -10.76 -2.81 -5.29
C ARG A 192 -10.18 -1.45 -5.69
N LEU A 193 -11.04 -0.52 -6.07
CA LEU A 193 -10.69 0.88 -6.20
C LEU A 193 -10.74 1.53 -4.81
N VAL A 194 -9.60 2.03 -4.36
CA VAL A 194 -9.43 2.87 -3.17
C VAL A 194 -8.89 4.24 -3.61
N PRO A 195 -8.82 5.26 -2.74
CA PRO A 195 -8.34 6.57 -3.16
C PRO A 195 -6.98 6.46 -3.87
N ARG A 196 -6.93 6.99 -5.10
CA ARG A 196 -5.72 7.12 -5.92
C ARG A 196 -5.11 5.81 -6.45
N ARG A 197 -5.74 4.64 -6.28
CA ARG A 197 -5.20 3.38 -6.82
C ARG A 197 -6.24 2.26 -6.89
N VAL A 198 -5.98 1.30 -7.77
CA VAL A 198 -6.67 0.01 -7.81
C VAL A 198 -5.75 -1.05 -7.22
N GLU A 199 -6.32 -1.85 -6.34
CA GLU A 199 -5.66 -2.98 -5.71
C GLU A 199 -6.30 -4.29 -6.20
N GLN A 200 -5.50 -5.34 -6.24
CA GLN A 200 -5.95 -6.69 -6.58
C GLN A 200 -5.70 -7.67 -5.43
N SER A 201 -6.55 -8.68 -5.33
CA SER A 201 -6.42 -9.77 -4.37
C SER A 201 -7.00 -11.07 -4.94
N THR A 202 -6.27 -12.17 -4.79
CA THR A 202 -6.75 -13.51 -5.15
C THR A 202 -7.41 -14.25 -3.98
N ASP A 203 -7.21 -13.76 -2.74
CA ASP A 203 -7.67 -14.40 -1.50
C ASP A 203 -8.67 -13.55 -0.70
N ASN A 204 -9.01 -12.35 -1.19
CA ASN A 204 -9.85 -11.33 -0.53
C ASN A 204 -9.32 -10.85 0.83
N ASN A 205 -8.08 -11.17 1.20
CA ASN A 205 -7.48 -10.80 2.48
C ASN A 205 -6.24 -9.92 2.28
N ARG A 206 -5.43 -10.23 1.27
CA ARG A 206 -4.20 -9.50 0.94
C ARG A 206 -4.39 -8.75 -0.36
N PHE A 207 -4.41 -7.42 -0.26
CA PHE A 207 -4.54 -6.53 -1.40
C PHE A 207 -3.18 -5.94 -1.76
N ARG A 208 -2.83 -6.01 -3.04
CA ARG A 208 -1.60 -5.43 -3.60
C ARG A 208 -1.98 -4.37 -4.63
N THR A 209 -1.25 -3.27 -4.68
CA THR A 209 -1.45 -2.24 -5.71
C THR A 209 -1.23 -2.85 -7.09
N LEU A 210 -2.23 -2.74 -7.96
CA LEU A 210 -2.15 -3.11 -9.37
C LEU A 210 -1.79 -1.90 -10.21
N ALA A 211 -2.47 -0.77 -9.98
CA ALA A 211 -2.21 0.49 -10.68
C ALA A 211 -2.58 1.71 -9.85
N GLN A 212 -1.86 2.80 -10.03
CA GLN A 212 -2.16 4.12 -9.54
C GLN A 212 -3.13 4.86 -10.45
N GLN A 213 -4.05 5.56 -9.81
CA GLN A 213 -4.97 6.45 -10.46
C GLN A 213 -4.39 7.87 -10.44
N ASP A 214 -4.53 8.64 -11.51
CA ASP A 214 -4.13 10.05 -11.57
C ASP A 214 -5.23 10.98 -10.99
N ARG A 215 -4.99 12.30 -11.06
CA ARG A 215 -5.93 13.30 -10.49
C ARG A 215 -7.19 13.43 -11.33
N GLN A 216 -7.17 12.98 -12.59
CA GLN A 216 -8.31 12.91 -13.49
C GLN A 216 -9.08 11.58 -13.39
N CYS A 217 -8.80 10.77 -12.36
CA CYS A 217 -9.41 9.47 -12.13
C CYS A 217 -9.12 8.46 -13.27
N GLN A 218 -7.97 8.59 -13.95
CA GLN A 218 -7.51 7.70 -15.01
C GLN A 218 -6.35 6.82 -14.56
N PHE A 219 -5.99 5.82 -15.37
CA PHE A 219 -4.87 4.91 -15.11
C PHE A 219 -3.88 4.96 -16.28
N PRO A 220 -2.94 5.94 -16.30
CA PRO A 220 -2.04 6.15 -17.44
C PRO A 220 -1.03 5.03 -17.69
N GLU A 221 -0.80 4.18 -16.68
CA GLU A 221 0.17 3.09 -16.70
C GLU A 221 -0.44 1.73 -17.11
N LEU A 222 -1.75 1.69 -17.43
CA LEU A 222 -2.50 0.50 -17.82
C LEU A 222 -2.80 0.43 -19.31
#